data_AF-A0A7W0RLU9-F1
#
_entry.id   AF-A0A7W0RLU9-F1
#
_cell.length_a   1.000
_cell.length_b   1.000
_cell.length_c   1.000
_cell.angle_alpha   90.00
_cell.angle_beta   90.00
_cell.angle_gamma   90.00
#
_symmetry.space_group_name_H-M   'P 1'
#
loop_
_entity.id
_entity.type
_entity.pdbx_description
1 polymer ?
#
loop_
_entity_poly.entity_id
_entity_poly.type
_entity_poly.pdbx_seq_one_letter_code
_entity_poly.pdbx_strand_id
1 'polypeptide(L)'
;MSSATSTSPEQSVDLKNRWLAASLALLFPGLGHLYQGRTFKAAIYCVCILGLFFSGQALGEWKVVYLGDSEAGGRFAAGRGVVKRLLQGYAAQFPVGALAWPAVIQSRRYQDPSNVGRAELDGPLEAPFLGGIWIDTPEGPKALVDLSGTVRLEPNGANVRGRFVGTTHDGQPIELALGTVTDLGQKVSANEDRTLEARLGEIPRTIEVPAGARPYFKGAIPRPFLDRYQVPLGDQGEDILTAKLGGRLEIAYVFTWIAGLLNVLAIWDALDGPAYGYGTEFEERKKRRRRKDGESPAGSPDETARRPQPAGRAL
;
A
#
# COMPACT_ATOMS: atom_id res chain seq x y z
N MET A 1 0.53 -63.67 -26.46
CA MET A 1 0.98 -62.28 -26.54
C MET A 1 -0.14 -61.41 -25.97
N SER A 2 -0.02 -60.96 -24.73
CA SER A 2 -0.97 -60.03 -24.12
C SER A 2 -0.15 -58.91 -23.49
N SER A 3 -0.07 -57.79 -24.18
CA SER A 3 0.70 -56.62 -23.76
C SER A 3 -0.08 -55.91 -22.64
N ALA A 4 0.40 -56.03 -21.41
CA ALA A 4 -0.13 -55.26 -20.29
C ALA A 4 0.39 -53.82 -20.40
N THR A 5 -0.48 -52.91 -20.84
CA THR A 5 -0.27 -51.46 -20.76
C THR A 5 -0.22 -51.06 -19.28
N SER A 6 0.96 -50.68 -18.79
CA SER A 6 1.14 -50.15 -17.43
C SER A 6 0.86 -48.65 -17.43
N THR A 7 -0.37 -48.27 -17.12
CA THR A 7 -0.73 -46.88 -16.83
C THR A 7 -0.07 -46.48 -15.52
N SER A 8 0.99 -45.67 -15.58
CA SER A 8 1.62 -45.09 -14.39
C SER A 8 0.67 -44.03 -13.77
N PRO A 9 0.54 -43.94 -12.43
CA PRO A 9 -0.37 -42.99 -11.82
C PRO A 9 0.15 -41.56 -12.04
N GLU A 10 -0.68 -40.70 -12.64
CA GLU A 10 -0.47 -39.25 -12.62
C GLU A 10 -0.35 -38.79 -11.17
N GLN A 11 0.81 -38.27 -10.78
CA GLN A 11 0.96 -37.54 -9.52
C GLN A 11 0.21 -36.22 -9.62
N SER A 12 -1.11 -36.25 -9.43
CA SER A 12 -1.93 -35.07 -9.21
C SER A 12 -1.55 -34.49 -7.85
N VAL A 13 -0.88 -33.34 -7.84
CA VAL A 13 -0.75 -32.55 -6.62
C VAL A 13 -2.17 -32.24 -6.13
N ASP A 14 -2.52 -32.66 -4.92
CA ASP A 14 -3.83 -32.39 -4.33
C ASP A 14 -3.98 -30.89 -4.08
N LEU A 15 -4.55 -30.19 -5.06
CA LEU A 15 -4.86 -28.79 -4.96
C LEU A 15 -6.04 -28.67 -4.00
N LYS A 16 -5.77 -28.21 -2.77
CA LYS A 16 -6.81 -27.67 -1.87
C LYS A 16 -7.70 -26.68 -2.63
N ASN A 17 -8.85 -26.31 -2.05
CA ASN A 17 -9.84 -25.41 -2.67
C ASN A 17 -9.20 -24.27 -3.49
N ARG A 18 -9.30 -24.39 -4.81
CA ARG A 18 -8.63 -23.55 -5.82
C ARG A 18 -9.10 -22.10 -5.75
N TRP A 19 -10.39 -21.90 -5.53
CA TRP A 19 -10.99 -20.58 -5.38
C TRP A 19 -10.46 -19.87 -4.13
N LEU A 20 -10.35 -20.59 -3.01
CA LEU A 20 -9.79 -20.03 -1.79
C LEU A 20 -8.30 -19.67 -1.97
N ALA A 21 -7.53 -20.50 -2.66
CA ALA A 21 -6.13 -20.20 -2.96
C ALA A 21 -5.99 -18.92 -3.81
N ALA A 22 -6.81 -18.77 -4.85
CA ALA A 22 -6.82 -17.58 -5.69
C ALA A 22 -7.23 -16.33 -4.89
N SER A 23 -8.28 -16.42 -4.05
CA SER A 23 -8.69 -15.31 -3.18
C SER A 23 -7.60 -14.92 -2.18
N LEU A 24 -6.88 -15.88 -1.61
CA LEU A 24 -5.75 -15.61 -0.71
C LEU A 24 -4.57 -14.97 -1.44
N ALA A 25 -4.25 -15.42 -2.66
CA ALA A 25 -3.21 -14.79 -3.49
C ALA A 25 -3.58 -13.36 -3.92
N LEU A 26 -4.88 -13.09 -4.12
CA LEU A 26 -5.40 -11.74 -4.37
C LEU A 26 -5.34 -10.86 -3.11
N LEU A 27 -5.60 -11.43 -1.93
CA LEU A 27 -5.51 -10.67 -0.67
C LEU A 27 -4.07 -10.27 -0.38
N PHE A 28 -3.13 -11.18 -0.55
CA PHE A 28 -1.72 -10.93 -0.29
C PHE A 28 -0.82 -11.82 -1.18
N PRO A 29 0.23 -11.25 -1.82
CA PRO A 29 1.10 -11.99 -2.72
C PRO A 29 1.71 -13.24 -2.08
N GLY A 30 1.52 -14.39 -2.72
CA GLY A 30 2.07 -15.69 -2.28
C GLY A 30 1.25 -16.46 -1.24
N LEU A 31 0.20 -15.88 -0.63
CA LEU A 31 -0.60 -16.61 0.37
C LEU A 31 -1.37 -17.80 -0.22
N GLY A 32 -1.88 -17.70 -1.45
CA GLY A 32 -2.55 -18.81 -2.13
C GLY A 32 -1.67 -20.05 -2.30
N HIS A 33 -0.42 -19.83 -2.69
CA HIS A 33 0.59 -20.89 -2.82
C HIS A 33 0.97 -21.48 -1.47
N LEU A 34 1.08 -20.64 -0.44
CA LEU A 34 1.34 -21.11 0.92
C LEU A 34 0.19 -22.00 1.42
N TYR A 35 -1.06 -21.60 1.18
CA TYR A 35 -2.24 -22.38 1.53
C TYR A 35 -2.22 -23.77 0.87
N GLN A 36 -1.82 -23.85 -0.40
CA GLN A 36 -1.67 -25.11 -1.15
C GLN A 36 -0.39 -25.89 -0.80
N GLY A 37 0.43 -25.44 0.15
CA GLY A 37 1.68 -26.11 0.55
C GLY A 37 2.87 -25.87 -0.38
N ARG A 38 2.74 -24.97 -1.37
CA ARG A 38 3.77 -24.62 -2.36
C ARG A 38 4.68 -23.49 -1.84
N THR A 39 5.43 -23.78 -0.77
CA THR A 39 6.21 -22.79 0.00
C THR A 39 7.27 -22.06 -0.81
N PHE A 40 8.00 -22.75 -1.70
CA PHE A 40 9.02 -22.11 -2.55
C PHE A 40 8.42 -21.05 -3.49
N LYS A 41 7.29 -21.38 -4.13
CA LYS A 41 6.56 -20.42 -4.97
C LYS A 41 6.01 -19.26 -4.15
N ALA A 42 5.44 -19.56 -2.98
CA ALA A 42 4.95 -18.54 -2.06
C ALA A 42 6.05 -17.53 -1.70
N ALA A 43 7.26 -18.01 -1.38
CA ALA A 43 8.40 -17.17 -1.05
C ALA A 43 8.83 -16.30 -2.24
N ILE A 44 8.98 -16.88 -3.44
CA ILE A 44 9.37 -16.12 -4.63
C ILE A 44 8.33 -15.04 -4.96
N TYR A 45 7.04 -15.40 -5.02
CA TYR A 45 5.99 -14.42 -5.33
C TYR A 45 5.93 -13.32 -4.27
N CYS A 46 5.97 -13.68 -2.99
CA CYS A 46 5.99 -12.70 -1.90
C CYS A 46 7.18 -11.74 -2.02
N VAL A 47 8.41 -12.25 -2.09
CA VAL A 47 9.62 -11.41 -2.12
C VAL A 47 9.69 -10.56 -3.40
N CYS A 48 9.42 -11.13 -4.57
CA CYS A 48 9.53 -10.39 -5.83
C CYS A 48 8.43 -9.33 -5.97
N ILE A 49 7.16 -9.68 -5.68
CA ILE A 49 6.04 -8.75 -5.86
C ILE A 49 6.08 -7.65 -4.80
N LEU A 50 6.28 -8.01 -3.54
CA LEU A 50 6.38 -7.01 -2.47
C LEU A 50 7.63 -6.16 -2.61
N GLY A 51 8.76 -6.78 -2.99
CA GLY A 51 10.01 -6.05 -3.25
C GLY A 51 9.82 -4.99 -4.33
N LEU A 52 9.20 -5.34 -5.46
CA LEU A 52 8.89 -4.38 -6.52
C LEU A 52 7.90 -3.31 -6.06
N PHE A 53 6.82 -3.71 -5.38
CA PHE A 53 5.79 -2.78 -4.92
C PHE A 53 6.35 -1.75 -3.94
N PHE A 54 7.06 -2.19 -2.89
CA PHE A 54 7.63 -1.30 -1.89
C PHE A 54 8.79 -0.47 -2.46
N SER A 55 9.60 -1.02 -3.36
CA SER A 55 10.65 -0.24 -4.05
C SER A 55 10.03 0.86 -4.92
N GLY A 56 8.97 0.54 -5.66
CA GLY A 56 8.23 1.53 -6.45
C GLY A 56 7.60 2.61 -5.57
N GLN A 57 6.93 2.22 -4.49
CA GLN A 57 6.38 3.18 -3.52
C GLN A 57 7.47 4.07 -2.90
N ALA A 58 8.61 3.51 -2.51
CA ALA A 58 9.71 4.30 -1.95
C ALA A 58 10.31 5.29 -2.97
N LEU A 59 10.48 4.87 -4.23
CA LEU A 59 10.95 5.74 -5.31
C LEU A 59 9.97 6.90 -5.61
N GLY A 60 8.68 6.64 -5.44
CA GLY A 60 7.59 7.59 -5.66
C GLY A 60 7.14 8.35 -4.42
N GLU A 61 7.93 8.39 -3.35
CA GLU A 61 7.56 9.03 -2.06
C GLU A 61 6.20 8.59 -1.49
N TRP A 62 5.80 7.35 -1.74
CA TRP A 62 4.51 6.76 -1.34
C TRP A 62 3.28 7.42 -1.98
N LYS A 63 3.48 8.12 -3.10
CA LYS A 63 2.48 8.91 -3.83
C LYS A 63 2.12 8.32 -5.20
N VAL A 64 2.59 7.12 -5.53
CA VAL A 64 2.44 6.49 -6.88
C VAL A 64 1.30 5.49 -7.00
N VAL A 65 0.70 5.10 -5.88
CA VAL A 65 -0.47 4.21 -5.86
C VAL A 65 -1.62 4.99 -5.29
N TYR A 66 -2.56 5.40 -6.14
CA TYR A 66 -3.77 6.13 -5.73
C TYR A 66 -4.84 5.94 -6.81
N LEU A 67 -6.11 6.13 -6.42
CA LEU A 67 -7.24 6.07 -7.33
C LEU A 67 -7.76 7.49 -7.60
N GLY A 68 -7.39 8.05 -8.76
CA GLY A 68 -7.78 9.40 -9.17
C GLY A 68 -9.24 9.53 -9.61
N ASP A 69 -9.73 10.76 -9.74
CA ASP A 69 -11.14 11.07 -10.03
C ASP A 69 -11.61 10.54 -11.40
N SER A 70 -10.72 10.55 -12.40
CA SER A 70 -10.99 10.02 -13.75
C SER A 70 -11.20 8.50 -13.75
N GLU A 71 -10.63 7.79 -12.77
CA GLU A 71 -10.74 6.34 -12.60
C GLU A 71 -11.87 5.95 -11.64
N ALA A 72 -12.12 6.76 -10.59
CA ALA A 72 -13.19 6.56 -9.62
C ALA A 72 -14.59 6.72 -10.23
N GLY A 73 -14.75 7.57 -11.25
CA GLY A 73 -16.02 7.88 -11.93
C GLY A 73 -16.62 6.75 -12.80
N GLY A 74 -16.05 5.54 -12.78
CA GLY A 74 -16.73 4.35 -13.29
C GLY A 74 -17.07 4.34 -14.77
N ARG A 75 -16.38 5.09 -15.62
CA ARG A 75 -16.52 4.97 -17.09
C ARG A 75 -15.78 3.74 -17.61
N PHE A 76 -16.18 2.56 -17.16
CA PHE A 76 -15.86 1.28 -17.81
C PHE A 76 -16.70 1.13 -19.10
N ALA A 77 -16.51 2.05 -20.04
CA ALA A 77 -17.10 1.92 -21.37
C ALA A 77 -16.28 0.90 -22.18
N ALA A 78 -16.88 -0.25 -22.45
CA ALA A 78 -16.30 -1.34 -23.22
C ALA A 78 -15.90 -0.85 -24.63
N GLY A 79 -14.60 -0.93 -24.97
CA GLY A 79 -14.08 -0.49 -26.26
C GLY A 79 -12.58 -0.78 -26.44
N ARG A 80 -12.06 -0.56 -27.65
CA ARG A 80 -10.71 -0.91 -28.18
C ARG A 80 -9.52 -0.16 -27.54
N GLY A 81 -9.50 -0.12 -26.21
CA GLY A 81 -8.46 0.48 -25.36
C GLY A 81 -8.47 -0.08 -23.93
N VAL A 82 -9.24 -1.13 -23.66
CA VAL A 82 -9.36 -1.77 -22.34
C VAL A 82 -8.00 -2.21 -21.80
N VAL A 83 -7.13 -2.83 -22.60
CA VAL A 83 -5.80 -3.23 -22.13
C VAL A 83 -4.95 -2.02 -21.74
N LYS A 84 -4.95 -0.97 -22.56
CA LYS A 84 -4.23 0.29 -22.25
C LYS A 84 -4.78 0.94 -20.97
N ARG A 85 -6.10 0.93 -20.76
CA ARG A 85 -6.77 1.50 -19.58
C ARG A 85 -6.68 0.63 -18.31
N LEU A 86 -6.59 -0.69 -18.45
CA LEU A 86 -6.31 -1.64 -17.36
C LEU A 86 -4.84 -1.58 -16.93
N LEU A 87 -3.95 -1.28 -17.88
CA LEU A 87 -2.53 -1.06 -17.62
C LEU A 87 -2.22 0.36 -17.13
N GLN A 88 -3.15 1.31 -17.30
CA GLN A 88 -3.01 2.67 -16.83
C GLN A 88 -3.51 2.80 -15.40
N GLY A 89 -2.72 3.50 -14.58
CA GLY A 89 -3.09 3.92 -13.22
C GLY A 89 -3.32 2.78 -12.24
N TYR A 90 -4.38 2.89 -11.43
CA TYR A 90 -4.58 2.04 -10.26
C TYR A 90 -4.99 0.60 -10.62
N ALA A 91 -5.61 0.38 -11.77
CA ALA A 91 -6.11 -0.94 -12.19
C ALA A 91 -4.99 -1.99 -12.28
N ALA A 92 -3.79 -1.59 -12.72
CA ALA A 92 -2.62 -2.46 -12.77
C ALA A 92 -2.06 -2.79 -11.37
N GLN A 93 -2.30 -1.92 -10.38
CA GLN A 93 -1.76 -2.03 -9.02
C GLN A 93 -2.74 -2.72 -8.07
N PHE A 94 -4.05 -2.64 -8.33
CA PHE A 94 -5.12 -3.26 -7.54
C PHE A 94 -4.88 -4.74 -7.21
N PRO A 95 -4.39 -5.59 -8.15
CA PRO A 95 -4.15 -7.00 -7.86
C PRO A 95 -3.05 -7.25 -6.84
N VAL A 96 -2.20 -6.29 -6.47
CA VAL A 96 -1.24 -6.44 -5.35
C VAL A 96 -1.96 -6.74 -4.03
N GLY A 97 -3.25 -6.43 -3.94
CA GLY A 97 -4.11 -6.86 -2.84
C GLY A 97 -4.23 -5.82 -1.74
N ALA A 98 -4.31 -6.29 -0.49
CA ALA A 98 -4.55 -5.46 0.68
C ALA A 98 -3.57 -4.29 0.84
N LEU A 99 -2.39 -4.36 0.22
CA LEU A 99 -1.42 -3.27 0.21
C LEU A 99 -1.80 -2.12 -0.72
N ALA A 100 -2.49 -2.38 -1.84
CA ALA A 100 -2.93 -1.36 -2.78
C ALA A 100 -4.38 -0.90 -2.53
N TRP A 101 -5.20 -1.70 -1.84
CA TRP A 101 -6.61 -1.38 -1.58
C TRP A 101 -6.91 -0.14 -0.74
N PRO A 102 -6.03 0.34 0.16
CA PRO A 102 -6.26 1.58 0.88
C PRO A 102 -6.57 2.75 -0.06
N ALA A 103 -5.99 2.81 -1.26
CA ALA A 103 -6.31 3.82 -2.28
C ALA A 103 -7.81 3.97 -2.56
N VAL A 104 -8.59 2.89 -2.56
CA VAL A 104 -10.05 2.94 -2.79
C VAL A 104 -10.75 3.66 -1.64
N ILE A 105 -10.36 3.36 -0.40
CA ILE A 105 -10.92 3.99 0.80
C ILE A 105 -10.48 5.45 0.84
N GLN A 106 -9.21 5.72 0.54
CA GLN A 106 -8.63 7.06 0.57
C GLN A 106 -9.20 7.97 -0.49
N SER A 107 -9.47 7.46 -1.70
CA SER A 107 -10.17 8.22 -2.75
C SER A 107 -11.54 8.67 -2.28
N ARG A 108 -12.31 7.80 -1.61
CA ARG A 108 -13.61 8.18 -1.01
C ARG A 108 -13.46 9.22 0.10
N ARG A 109 -12.46 9.07 0.98
CA ARG A 109 -12.18 10.04 2.05
C ARG A 109 -11.74 11.39 1.50
N TYR A 110 -10.98 11.39 0.41
CA TYR A 110 -10.49 12.58 -0.25
C TYR A 110 -11.62 13.36 -0.93
N GLN A 111 -12.55 12.65 -1.58
CA GLN A 111 -13.73 13.20 -2.26
C GLN A 111 -14.88 13.55 -1.31
N ASP A 112 -14.77 13.23 -0.01
CA ASP A 112 -15.80 13.55 0.97
C ASP A 112 -16.02 15.07 1.01
N PRO A 113 -17.26 15.58 0.90
CA PRO A 113 -17.54 17.01 0.96
C PRO A 113 -17.07 17.71 2.25
N SER A 114 -16.82 16.94 3.31
CA SER A 114 -16.22 17.43 4.56
C SER A 114 -14.70 17.57 4.50
N ASN A 115 -14.01 16.90 3.56
CA ASN A 115 -12.55 16.98 3.38
C ASN A 115 -12.14 18.23 2.60
N VAL A 116 -12.42 19.39 3.18
CA VAL A 116 -12.08 20.69 2.61
C VAL A 116 -11.20 21.46 3.59
N GLY A 117 -10.34 22.33 3.06
CA GLY A 117 -9.60 23.26 3.89
C GLY A 117 -10.58 24.23 4.53
N ARG A 118 -10.83 24.09 5.82
CA ARG A 118 -11.77 24.92 6.59
C ARG A 118 -11.19 25.22 7.94
N ALA A 119 -11.51 26.39 8.46
CA ALA A 119 -11.31 26.76 9.86
C ALA A 119 -12.30 26.05 10.81
N GLU A 120 -12.55 24.76 10.58
CA GLU A 120 -13.43 23.90 11.36
C GLU A 120 -12.65 22.67 11.82
N LEU A 121 -12.97 22.16 13.01
CA LEU A 121 -12.37 20.97 13.59
C LEU A 121 -13.45 20.04 14.13
N ASP A 122 -13.34 18.74 13.81
CA ASP A 122 -14.20 17.69 14.36
C ASP A 122 -14.00 17.49 15.88
N GLY A 123 -12.84 17.91 16.39
CA GLY A 123 -12.43 17.74 17.78
C GLY A 123 -11.12 18.47 18.07
N PRO A 124 -10.65 18.48 19.33
CA PRO A 124 -9.38 19.10 19.68
C PRO A 124 -8.23 18.46 18.91
N LEU A 125 -7.30 19.29 18.42
CA LEU A 125 -6.13 18.88 17.65
C LEU A 125 -4.87 19.41 18.33
N GLU A 126 -4.01 18.49 18.77
CA GLU A 126 -2.67 18.80 19.24
C GLU A 126 -1.66 18.21 18.27
N ALA A 127 -0.77 19.04 17.74
CA ALA A 127 0.20 18.60 16.74
C ALA A 127 1.48 19.43 16.75
N PRO A 128 2.60 18.88 16.23
CA PRO A 128 3.80 19.67 15.99
C PRO A 128 3.49 20.76 14.97
N PHE A 129 4.17 21.89 15.10
CA PHE A 129 4.04 23.01 14.18
C PHE A 129 5.42 23.53 13.79
N LEU A 130 5.60 23.74 12.50
CA LEU A 130 6.75 24.40 11.90
C LEU A 130 6.24 25.54 11.03
N GLY A 131 6.71 26.75 11.29
CA GLY A 131 6.25 27.92 10.54
C GLY A 131 6.75 29.19 11.16
N GLY A 132 5.91 30.21 11.19
CA GLY A 132 6.32 31.50 11.74
C GLY A 132 5.20 32.51 11.84
N ILE A 133 5.60 33.70 12.25
CA ILE A 133 4.78 34.90 12.13
C ILE A 133 5.16 35.58 10.82
N TRP A 134 4.15 35.88 10.02
CA TRP A 134 4.30 36.45 8.69
C TRP A 134 3.60 37.80 8.63
N ILE A 135 4.09 38.67 7.76
CA ILE A 135 3.43 39.90 7.36
C ILE A 135 3.32 39.93 5.84
N ASP A 136 2.22 40.49 5.35
CA ASP A 136 2.11 40.80 3.92
C ASP A 136 2.82 42.12 3.65
N THR A 137 3.76 42.10 2.71
CA THR A 137 4.44 43.30 2.20
C THR A 137 4.14 43.49 0.72
N PRO A 138 4.35 44.67 0.13
CA PRO A 138 4.14 44.89 -1.30
C PRO A 138 4.96 43.96 -2.20
N GLU A 139 6.09 43.45 -1.71
CA GLU A 139 6.99 42.52 -2.42
C GLU A 139 6.59 41.04 -2.24
N GLY A 140 5.63 40.78 -1.34
CA GLY A 140 5.17 39.43 -0.98
C GLY A 140 5.12 39.18 0.53
N PRO A 141 4.67 37.98 0.94
CA PRO A 141 4.66 37.60 2.34
C PRO A 141 6.09 37.42 2.87
N LYS A 142 6.39 38.03 4.01
CA LYS A 142 7.71 37.98 4.67
C LYS A 142 7.57 37.40 6.08
N ALA A 143 8.41 36.42 6.40
CA ALA A 143 8.54 35.90 7.75
C ALA A 143 9.21 36.94 8.66
N LEU A 144 8.56 37.26 9.79
CA LEU A 144 9.12 38.06 10.87
C LEU A 144 9.92 37.18 11.84
N VAL A 145 9.37 36.02 12.20
CA VAL A 145 9.94 35.11 13.20
C VAL A 145 9.59 33.69 12.81
N ASP A 146 10.58 32.82 12.76
CA ASP A 146 10.38 31.38 12.61
C ASP A 146 10.13 30.72 13.96
N LEU A 147 9.18 29.79 13.96
CA LEU A 147 8.62 29.13 15.13
C LEU A 147 8.63 27.61 14.93
N SER A 148 9.07 26.91 15.98
CA SER A 148 9.01 25.45 16.06
C SER A 148 8.44 25.06 17.43
N GLY A 149 7.44 24.19 17.44
CA GLY A 149 6.78 23.83 18.70
C GLY A 149 5.55 22.97 18.52
N THR A 150 4.61 23.11 19.44
CA THR A 150 3.34 22.41 19.43
C THR A 150 2.20 23.40 19.35
N VAL A 151 1.23 23.12 18.49
CA VAL A 151 -0.02 23.86 18.40
C VAL A 151 -1.15 23.01 18.98
N ARG A 152 -1.98 23.64 19.80
CA ARG A 152 -3.23 23.08 20.33
C ARG A 152 -4.38 23.91 19.78
N LEU A 153 -5.25 23.26 19.02
CA LEU A 153 -6.43 23.88 18.42
C LEU A 153 -7.69 23.22 19.00
N GLU A 154 -8.67 24.04 19.32
CA GLU A 154 -9.95 23.60 19.87
C GLU A 154 -11.11 24.19 19.06
N PRO A 155 -12.15 23.38 18.77
CA PRO A 155 -13.35 23.88 18.13
C PRO A 155 -14.10 24.83 19.08
N ASN A 156 -14.53 25.98 18.55
CA ASN A 156 -15.31 26.98 19.26
C ASN A 156 -16.48 27.45 18.39
N GLY A 157 -17.53 26.64 18.36
CA GLY A 157 -18.67 26.82 17.45
C GLY A 157 -18.23 26.66 16.00
N ALA A 158 -18.44 27.68 15.18
CA ALA A 158 -18.03 27.70 13.76
C ALA A 158 -16.59 28.19 13.53
N ASN A 159 -15.84 28.48 14.60
CA ASN A 159 -14.46 28.93 14.52
C ASN A 159 -13.53 27.96 15.24
N VAL A 160 -12.26 28.00 14.90
CA VAL A 160 -11.20 27.31 15.66
C VAL A 160 -10.34 28.36 16.36
N ARG A 161 -10.10 28.12 17.65
CA ARG A 161 -9.12 28.88 18.45
C ARG A 161 -7.99 27.96 18.84
N GLY A 162 -6.88 28.54 19.25
CA GLY A 162 -5.78 27.71 19.72
C GLY A 162 -4.69 28.47 20.43
N ARG A 163 -3.67 27.71 20.79
CA ARG A 163 -2.45 28.21 21.42
C ARG A 163 -1.27 27.50 20.81
N PHE A 164 -0.21 28.25 20.56
CA PHE A 164 1.09 27.71 20.20
C PHE A 164 2.03 27.84 21.39
N VAL A 165 2.79 26.77 21.66
CA VAL A 165 3.85 26.74 22.67
C VAL A 165 5.09 26.15 22.00
N GLY A 166 6.19 26.90 21.99
CA GLY A 166 7.39 26.45 21.32
C GLY A 166 8.56 27.39 21.53
N THR A 167 9.49 27.34 20.59
CA THR A 167 10.69 28.19 20.57
C THR A 167 10.79 28.94 19.27
N THR A 168 11.39 30.14 19.33
CA THR A 168 11.86 30.85 18.14
C THR A 168 13.12 30.18 17.57
N HIS A 169 13.55 30.58 16.37
CA HIS A 169 14.83 30.17 15.79
C HIS A 169 16.02 30.39 16.73
N ASP A 170 15.97 31.43 17.57
CA ASP A 170 17.01 31.75 18.56
C ASP A 170 16.92 30.91 19.85
N GLY A 171 16.04 29.91 19.88
CA GLY A 171 15.83 29.03 21.03
C GLY A 171 15.06 29.67 22.19
N GLN A 172 14.52 30.89 22.01
CA GLN A 172 13.76 31.56 23.06
C GLN A 172 12.36 30.95 23.18
N PRO A 173 11.90 30.60 24.39
CA PRO A 173 10.56 30.07 24.58
C PRO A 173 9.52 31.15 24.29
N ILE A 174 8.49 30.78 23.54
CA ILE A 174 7.39 31.68 23.17
C ILE A 174 6.06 30.96 23.24
N GLU A 175 5.07 31.66 23.77
CA GLU A 175 3.69 31.22 23.87
C GLU A 175 2.80 32.24 23.17
N LEU A 176 2.00 31.78 22.21
CA LEU A 176 1.16 32.63 21.39
C LEU A 176 -0.29 32.16 21.50
N ALA A 177 -1.19 33.09 21.81
CA ALA A 177 -2.62 32.87 21.68
C ALA A 177 -3.01 33.05 20.20
N LEU A 178 -3.47 31.96 19.57
CA LEU A 178 -4.02 32.00 18.23
C LEU A 178 -5.47 32.47 18.33
N GLY A 179 -5.79 33.52 17.58
CA GLY A 179 -7.14 34.05 17.45
C GLY A 179 -8.00 33.12 16.59
N THR A 180 -8.66 33.68 15.58
CA THR A 180 -9.43 32.88 14.61
C THR A 180 -8.48 32.25 13.61
N VAL A 181 -8.49 30.92 13.51
CA VAL A 181 -7.88 30.19 12.39
C VAL A 181 -8.60 30.61 11.11
N THR A 182 -7.84 31.01 10.10
CA THR A 182 -8.35 31.49 8.81
C THR A 182 -8.30 30.41 7.75
N ASP A 183 -7.24 29.60 7.78
CA ASP A 183 -7.11 28.44 6.93
C ASP A 183 -6.53 27.28 7.74
N LEU A 184 -7.11 26.12 7.54
CA LEU A 184 -6.57 24.87 8.05
C LEU A 184 -6.83 23.87 6.94
N GLY A 185 -5.73 23.42 6.31
CA GLY A 185 -5.79 22.64 5.08
C GLY A 185 -6.66 21.39 5.18
N GLN A 186 -6.83 20.66 4.08
CA GLN A 186 -7.64 19.44 4.10
C GLN A 186 -7.08 18.41 5.11
N LYS A 187 -7.97 17.61 5.70
CA LYS A 187 -7.58 16.56 6.66
C LYS A 187 -6.83 15.45 5.93
N VAL A 188 -7.38 14.99 4.81
CA VAL A 188 -6.83 13.93 3.95
C VAL A 188 -6.29 14.55 2.67
N SER A 189 -5.01 14.36 2.38
CA SER A 189 -4.33 14.86 1.18
C SER A 189 -3.01 14.14 0.99
N ALA A 190 -2.55 13.98 -0.26
CA ALA A 190 -1.24 13.39 -0.56
C ALA A 190 -0.05 14.24 -0.05
N ASN A 191 -0.28 15.50 0.32
CA ASN A 191 0.73 16.36 0.91
C ASN A 191 1.17 15.84 2.28
N GLU A 192 2.44 16.01 2.61
CA GLU A 192 2.98 15.57 3.90
C GLU A 192 2.55 16.48 5.03
N ASP A 193 2.29 17.75 4.72
CA ASP A 193 1.94 18.77 5.68
C ASP A 193 0.55 19.35 5.41
N ARG A 194 -0.09 19.79 6.49
CA ARG A 194 -1.35 20.52 6.51
C ARG A 194 -1.05 21.98 6.83
N THR A 195 -1.36 22.87 5.90
CA THR A 195 -1.25 24.32 6.13
C THR A 195 -2.12 24.74 7.30
N LEU A 196 -1.59 25.59 8.17
CA LEU A 196 -2.32 26.27 9.22
C LEU A 196 -2.03 27.76 9.12
N GLU A 197 -3.07 28.55 8.96
CA GLU A 197 -3.04 30.01 9.04
C GLU A 197 -4.03 30.50 10.09
N ALA A 198 -3.59 31.41 10.95
CA ALA A 198 -4.43 31.99 11.98
C ALA A 198 -4.09 33.45 12.23
N ARG A 199 -5.08 34.22 12.65
CA ARG A 199 -4.81 35.55 13.20
C ARG A 199 -4.12 35.42 14.55
N LEU A 200 -3.18 36.30 14.83
CA LEU A 200 -2.58 36.41 16.15
C LEU A 200 -3.51 37.19 17.07
N GLY A 201 -3.57 36.76 18.34
CA GLY A 201 -4.17 37.55 19.41
C GLY A 201 -3.20 38.63 19.88
N GLU A 202 -2.74 38.52 21.13
CA GLU A 202 -1.71 39.40 21.66
C GLU A 202 -0.32 38.95 21.21
N ILE A 203 0.46 39.89 20.71
CA ILE A 203 1.84 39.65 20.23
C ILE A 203 2.81 40.07 21.33
N PRO A 204 3.74 39.19 21.74
CA PRO A 204 4.80 39.56 22.67
C PRO A 204 5.57 40.79 22.19
N ARG A 205 5.84 41.73 23.11
CA ARG A 205 6.61 42.95 22.80
C ARG A 205 8.04 42.70 22.34
N THR A 206 8.53 41.48 22.49
CA THR A 206 9.83 41.02 21.99
C THR A 206 9.88 40.95 20.46
N ILE A 207 8.73 40.95 19.78
CA ILE A 207 8.64 40.87 18.33
C ILE A 207 8.36 42.28 17.79
N GLU A 208 9.31 42.82 17.03
CA GLU A 208 9.15 44.10 16.36
C GLU A 208 8.25 43.94 15.13
N VAL A 209 7.08 44.58 15.19
CA VAL A 209 6.12 44.59 14.08
C VAL A 209 6.16 45.97 13.40
N PRO A 210 6.42 46.05 12.08
CA PRO A 210 6.39 47.32 11.37
C PRO A 210 5.06 48.06 11.52
N ALA A 211 5.11 49.38 11.64
CA ALA A 211 3.91 50.20 11.81
C ALA A 211 2.92 49.99 10.65
N GLY A 212 1.68 49.63 10.99
CA GLY A 212 0.61 49.35 10.01
C GLY A 212 0.60 47.93 9.43
N ALA A 213 1.59 47.09 9.75
CA ALA A 213 1.58 45.69 9.33
C ALA A 213 0.54 44.87 10.13
N ARG A 214 -0.03 43.86 9.47
CA ARG A 214 -0.96 42.91 10.08
C ARG A 214 -0.31 41.53 10.14
N PRO A 215 0.38 41.21 11.24
CA PRO A 215 1.03 39.92 11.38
C PRO A 215 -0.01 38.81 11.55
N TYR A 216 0.30 37.66 10.95
CA TYR A 216 -0.50 36.44 11.06
C TYR A 216 0.41 35.24 11.29
N PHE A 217 -0.16 34.20 11.89
CA PHE A 217 0.51 32.94 12.13
C PHE A 217 0.33 32.05 10.91
N LYS A 218 1.41 31.54 10.34
CA LYS A 218 1.35 30.63 9.18
C LYS A 218 2.43 29.58 9.24
N GLY A 219 2.05 28.35 8.93
CA GLY A 219 2.99 27.24 8.84
C GLY A 219 2.32 25.92 8.49
N ALA A 220 2.99 24.85 8.89
CA ALA A 220 2.70 23.49 8.54
C ALA A 220 2.55 22.63 9.81
N ILE A 221 1.53 21.78 9.79
CA ILE A 221 1.33 20.69 10.73
C ILE A 221 1.59 19.38 9.98
N PRO A 222 2.44 18.46 10.48
CA PRO A 222 2.68 17.20 9.80
C PRO A 222 1.41 16.35 9.78
N ARG A 223 1.07 15.81 8.61
CA ARG A 223 -0.10 14.95 8.41
C ARG A 223 0.23 13.51 8.83
N PRO A 224 -0.67 12.84 9.57
CA PRO A 224 -0.51 11.43 9.88
C PRO A 224 -0.33 10.58 8.61
N PHE A 225 0.48 9.52 8.68
CA PHE A 225 0.74 8.66 7.53
C PHE A 225 -0.54 8.10 6.89
N LEU A 226 -1.53 7.72 7.71
CA LEU A 226 -2.81 7.19 7.23
C LEU A 226 -3.72 8.25 6.58
N ASP A 227 -3.40 9.53 6.68
CA ASP A 227 -4.17 10.59 6.02
C ASP A 227 -3.50 11.07 4.73
N ARG A 228 -2.34 10.51 4.38
CA ARG A 228 -1.60 10.78 3.14
C ARG A 228 -1.34 9.54 2.28
N TYR A 229 -1.28 8.35 2.89
CA TYR A 229 -0.95 7.11 2.20
C TYR A 229 -2.00 6.78 1.13
N GLN A 230 -1.56 6.68 -0.12
CA GLN A 230 -2.40 6.35 -1.29
C GLN A 230 -3.58 7.28 -1.55
N VAL A 231 -3.45 8.53 -1.11
CA VAL A 231 -4.43 9.58 -1.39
C VAL A 231 -4.20 10.12 -2.81
N PRO A 232 -5.25 10.46 -3.57
CA PRO A 232 -5.11 11.10 -4.88
C PRO A 232 -4.26 12.37 -4.85
N LEU A 233 -3.50 12.62 -5.92
CA LEU A 233 -2.57 13.74 -6.04
C LEU A 233 -3.22 15.08 -6.45
N GLY A 234 -4.54 15.25 -6.32
CA GLY A 234 -5.22 16.48 -6.76
C GLY A 234 -4.90 16.91 -8.20
N ASP A 235 -5.31 18.12 -8.59
CA ASP A 235 -5.16 18.56 -9.99
C ASP A 235 -3.73 18.96 -10.38
N GLN A 236 -2.90 19.36 -9.41
CA GLN A 236 -1.55 19.88 -9.64
C GLN A 236 -0.45 19.00 -9.01
N GLY A 237 -0.81 18.00 -8.18
CA GLY A 237 0.18 17.24 -7.43
C GLY A 237 0.99 16.28 -8.28
N GLU A 238 0.43 15.77 -9.39
CA GLU A 238 1.19 14.98 -10.36
C GLU A 238 2.30 15.81 -11.02
N ASP A 239 2.00 17.04 -11.44
CA ASP A 239 2.97 17.95 -12.06
C ASP A 239 4.08 18.33 -11.08
N ILE A 240 3.71 18.64 -9.82
CA ILE A 240 4.68 18.94 -8.75
C ILE A 240 5.57 17.73 -8.48
N LEU A 241 5.00 16.53 -8.40
CA LEU A 241 5.74 15.31 -8.14
C LEU A 241 6.67 14.97 -9.32
N THR A 242 6.20 15.19 -10.55
CA THR A 242 6.99 15.01 -11.78
C THR A 242 8.14 16.01 -11.84
N ALA A 243 7.90 17.28 -11.50
CA ALA A 243 8.95 18.29 -11.42
C ALA A 243 10.00 17.95 -10.35
N LYS A 244 9.58 17.35 -9.22
CA LYS A 244 10.46 16.98 -8.11
C LYS A 244 11.30 15.73 -8.41
N LEU A 245 10.67 14.68 -8.94
CA LEU A 245 11.29 13.35 -9.07
C LEU A 245 11.78 13.04 -10.50
N GLY A 246 11.28 13.76 -11.50
CA GLY A 246 11.58 13.52 -12.91
C GLY A 246 11.36 12.06 -13.31
N GLY A 247 12.30 11.49 -14.06
CA GLY A 247 12.22 10.09 -14.53
C GLY A 247 12.17 9.03 -13.41
N ARG A 248 12.54 9.36 -12.16
CA ARG A 248 12.37 8.41 -11.04
C ARG A 248 10.90 8.09 -10.79
N LEU A 249 10.01 9.05 -11.04
CA LEU A 249 8.57 8.87 -10.88
C LEU A 249 8.01 7.86 -11.89
N GLU A 250 8.46 7.92 -13.15
CA GLU A 250 8.06 6.96 -14.17
C GLU A 250 8.49 5.53 -13.81
N ILE A 251 9.73 5.37 -13.32
CA ILE A 251 10.24 4.08 -12.86
C ILE A 251 9.42 3.57 -11.67
N ALA A 252 9.04 4.45 -10.74
CA ALA A 252 8.20 4.11 -9.60
C ALA A 252 6.82 3.57 -10.03
N TYR A 253 6.16 4.23 -10.99
CA TYR A 253 4.92 3.73 -11.59
C TYR A 253 5.13 2.37 -12.26
N VAL A 254 6.17 2.22 -13.08
CA VAL A 254 6.48 0.95 -13.76
C VAL A 254 6.68 -0.19 -12.76
N PHE A 255 7.41 0.03 -11.66
CA PHE A 255 7.64 -0.99 -10.64
C PHE A 255 6.33 -1.47 -9.99
N THR A 256 5.45 -0.53 -9.64
CA THR A 256 4.16 -0.85 -9.02
C THR A 256 3.18 -1.50 -10.01
N TRP A 257 3.19 -1.10 -11.28
CA TRP A 257 2.43 -1.77 -12.34
C TRP A 257 2.91 -3.19 -12.58
N ILE A 258 4.22 -3.41 -12.73
CA ILE A 258 4.78 -4.75 -12.89
C ILE A 258 4.44 -5.62 -11.67
N ALA A 259 4.54 -5.09 -10.45
CA ALA A 259 4.19 -5.82 -9.24
C ALA A 259 2.75 -6.36 -9.28
N GLY A 260 1.76 -5.53 -9.64
CA GLY A 260 0.38 -5.97 -9.71
C GLY A 260 0.11 -6.91 -10.88
N LEU A 261 0.70 -6.68 -12.05
CA LEU A 261 0.60 -7.62 -13.18
C LEU A 261 1.22 -8.99 -12.87
N LEU A 262 2.37 -9.01 -12.18
CA LEU A 262 2.96 -10.26 -11.69
C LEU A 262 2.06 -10.95 -10.68
N ASN A 263 1.34 -10.21 -9.83
CA ASN A 263 0.40 -10.83 -8.91
C ASN A 263 -0.82 -11.42 -9.62
N VAL A 264 -1.27 -10.84 -10.74
CA VAL A 264 -2.30 -11.49 -11.58
C VAL A 264 -1.84 -12.87 -12.06
N LEU A 265 -0.59 -12.98 -12.51
CA LEU A 265 0.00 -14.26 -12.92
C LEU A 265 0.12 -15.23 -11.73
N ALA A 266 0.49 -14.73 -10.55
CA ALA A 266 0.53 -15.54 -9.34
C ALA A 266 -0.86 -16.06 -8.94
N ILE A 267 -1.88 -15.21 -8.99
CA ILE A 267 -3.28 -15.60 -8.71
C ILE A 267 -3.71 -16.70 -9.69
N TRP A 268 -3.37 -16.58 -10.98
CA TRP A 268 -3.67 -17.62 -11.96
C TRP A 268 -2.92 -18.93 -11.64
N ASP A 269 -1.62 -18.88 -11.31
CA ASP A 269 -0.85 -20.07 -10.89
C ASP A 269 -1.43 -20.71 -9.60
N ALA A 270 -2.08 -19.92 -8.73
CA ALA A 270 -2.83 -20.39 -7.57
C ALA A 270 -4.15 -21.09 -7.94
N LEU A 271 -4.85 -20.60 -8.97
CA LEU A 271 -6.14 -21.13 -9.39
C LEU A 271 -6.02 -22.43 -10.19
N ASP A 272 -5.14 -22.49 -11.19
CA ASP A 272 -5.07 -23.62 -12.14
C ASP A 272 -3.96 -24.63 -11.82
N GLY A 273 -3.07 -24.30 -10.88
CA GLY A 273 -1.88 -25.10 -10.62
C GLY A 273 -0.76 -24.80 -11.62
N PRO A 274 0.41 -25.43 -11.49
CA PRO A 274 1.57 -25.12 -12.32
C PRO A 274 1.29 -25.38 -13.81
N ALA A 275 1.51 -24.37 -14.65
CA ALA A 275 1.41 -24.48 -16.12
C ALA A 275 2.43 -25.47 -16.73
N TYR A 276 3.44 -25.90 -15.97
CA TYR A 276 4.39 -26.94 -16.36
C TYR A 276 4.65 -27.90 -15.21
N GLY A 277 4.36 -29.18 -15.43
CA GLY A 277 4.58 -30.27 -14.49
C GLY A 277 6.07 -30.52 -14.24
N TYR A 278 6.69 -29.73 -13.36
CA TYR A 278 8.05 -29.99 -12.85
C TYR A 278 8.15 -31.23 -11.93
N GLY A 279 7.09 -32.05 -11.83
CA GLY A 279 7.12 -33.32 -11.13
C GLY A 279 7.76 -34.43 -11.94
N THR A 280 7.69 -34.40 -13.27
CA THR A 280 8.20 -35.50 -14.11
C THR A 280 9.71 -35.47 -14.24
N GLU A 281 10.34 -34.31 -14.41
CA GLU A 281 11.79 -34.23 -14.66
C GLU A 281 12.65 -34.59 -13.45
N PHE A 282 12.27 -34.16 -12.24
CA PHE A 282 13.01 -34.49 -11.02
C PHE A 282 12.87 -35.96 -10.63
N GLU A 283 11.65 -36.51 -10.74
CA GLU A 283 11.41 -37.93 -10.50
C GLU A 283 12.05 -38.80 -11.59
N GLU A 284 12.01 -38.39 -12.87
CA GLU A 284 12.74 -39.07 -13.94
C GLU A 284 14.25 -39.03 -13.70
N ARG A 285 14.81 -37.90 -13.24
CA ARG A 285 16.24 -37.78 -12.93
C ARG A 285 16.63 -38.64 -11.73
N LYS A 286 15.74 -38.76 -10.73
CA LYS A 286 15.90 -39.65 -9.57
C LYS A 286 15.76 -41.13 -9.96
N LYS A 287 14.81 -41.48 -10.83
CA LYS A 287 14.64 -42.82 -11.43
C LYS A 287 15.83 -43.20 -12.32
N ARG A 288 16.34 -42.26 -13.11
CA ARG A 288 17.56 -42.43 -13.94
C ARG A 288 18.80 -42.61 -13.09
N ARG A 289 18.95 -41.87 -11.97
CA ARG A 289 20.02 -42.10 -11.00
C ARG A 289 19.92 -43.47 -10.33
N ARG A 290 18.76 -43.85 -9.79
CA ARG A 290 18.52 -45.18 -9.21
C ARG A 290 18.78 -46.34 -10.20
N ARG A 291 18.43 -46.17 -11.48
CA ARG A 291 18.75 -47.12 -12.56
C ARG A 291 20.25 -47.18 -12.89
N LYS A 292 20.97 -46.06 -12.78
CA LYS A 292 22.41 -45.97 -13.05
C LYS A 292 23.25 -46.54 -11.90
N ASP A 293 22.75 -46.41 -10.67
CA ASP A 293 23.40 -46.89 -9.45
C ASP A 293 23.05 -48.36 -9.12
N GLY A 294 22.33 -49.06 -10.01
CA GLY A 294 22.09 -50.51 -9.92
C GLY A 294 21.09 -50.95 -8.84
N GLU A 295 20.38 -50.03 -8.21
CA GLU A 295 19.50 -50.34 -7.08
C GLU A 295 18.10 -50.73 -7.59
N SER A 296 17.86 -52.05 -7.70
CA SER A 296 16.52 -52.59 -7.96
C SER A 296 15.60 -52.36 -6.76
N PRO A 297 14.31 -52.02 -6.96
CA PRO A 297 13.38 -51.91 -5.85
C PRO A 297 13.24 -53.29 -5.20
N ALA A 298 13.59 -53.36 -3.92
CA ALA A 298 13.44 -54.56 -3.09
C ALA A 298 12.02 -55.11 -3.23
N GLY A 299 11.94 -56.39 -3.61
CA GLY A 299 10.69 -57.14 -3.65
C GLY A 299 10.01 -57.14 -2.28
N SER A 300 8.69 -57.07 -2.32
CA SER A 300 7.80 -57.39 -1.21
C SER A 300 8.19 -58.72 -0.55
N PRO A 301 8.24 -58.85 0.78
CA PRO A 301 8.40 -60.14 1.42
C PRO A 301 7.08 -60.92 1.29
N ASP A 302 7.13 -62.03 0.57
CA ASP A 302 6.12 -63.09 0.53
C ASP A 302 6.39 -64.07 1.68
N GLU A 303 5.38 -64.46 2.46
CA GLU A 303 5.45 -65.70 3.25
C GLU A 303 4.05 -66.27 3.55
N THR A 304 3.58 -67.12 2.64
CA THR A 304 2.67 -68.23 2.96
C THR A 304 3.33 -69.24 3.92
N ALA A 305 2.86 -69.32 5.18
CA ALA A 305 2.90 -70.56 5.98
C ALA A 305 2.06 -70.46 7.28
N ARG A 306 0.95 -71.22 7.32
CA ARG A 306 0.36 -71.94 8.49
C ARG A 306 -1.17 -71.99 8.38
N ARG A 307 -1.70 -73.13 7.91
CA ARG A 307 -3.03 -73.62 8.29
C ARG A 307 -2.87 -74.98 8.97
N PRO A 308 -3.31 -75.17 10.21
CA PRO A 308 -3.74 -76.47 10.70
C PRO A 308 -5.24 -76.66 10.43
N GLN A 309 -5.62 -77.87 10.05
CA GLN A 309 -7.00 -78.36 9.97
C GLN A 309 -7.66 -78.42 11.35
N PRO A 310 -9.00 -78.28 11.47
CA PRO A 310 -9.74 -78.89 12.56
C PRO A 310 -10.38 -80.21 12.11
N ALA A 311 -10.12 -81.27 12.85
CA ALA A 311 -10.81 -82.56 12.76
C ALA A 311 -12.07 -82.56 13.63
N GLY A 312 -13.22 -82.92 13.03
CA GLY A 312 -14.37 -83.64 13.61
C GLY A 312 -15.32 -82.89 14.56
N ARG A 313 -16.65 -82.95 14.32
CA ARG A 313 -17.54 -84.06 14.74
C ARG A 313 -19.02 -83.77 14.39
N ALA A 314 -19.77 -84.87 14.17
CA ALA A 314 -21.24 -85.05 14.28
C ALA A 314 -22.12 -84.31 13.24
N LEU A 315 -23.11 -84.92 12.56
CA LEU A 315 -23.84 -86.19 12.66
C LEU A 315 -24.12 -86.69 11.23
#